data_AF-A0A9P5QDE5-F1
#
_entry.id   AF-A0A9P5QDE5-F1
#
_cell.length_a   1.000
_cell.length_b   1.000
_cell.length_c   1.000
_cell.angle_alpha   90.00
_cell.angle_beta   90.00
_cell.angle_gamma   90.00
#
_symmetry.space_group_name_H-M   'P 1'
#
loop_
_entity.id
_entity.type
_entity.pdbx_description
1 polymer ?
#
loop_
_entity_poly.entity_id
_entity_poly.type
_entity_poly.pdbx_seq_one_letter_code
_entity_poly.pdbx_strand_id
1 'polypeptide(L)'
;KMGDLIADTPKDCISKAFLEEKVFQTWYHGRTVLVGDAVHKFHTVGGFGAINAFQDSVILANCLYEMKDASSESITSAFEKYYVQRYHRVQAQFDRSHLLSKILSGQKLIERVMRHVTFKYVPRWLFRRDTIKSWEYCPTIAWLPPAKKSEIADDS
;
A
#
# COMPACT_ATOMS: atom_id res chain seq x y z
N LYS A 1 -19.53 20.14 -5.87
CA LYS A 1 -18.72 19.57 -4.76
C LYS A 1 -19.22 18.15 -4.48
N MET A 2 -18.47 17.28 -3.78
CA MET A 2 -18.87 15.88 -3.54
C MET A 2 -20.27 15.71 -2.91
N GLY A 3 -20.70 16.66 -2.07
CA GLY A 3 -22.05 16.65 -1.48
C GLY A 3 -23.18 16.83 -2.50
N ASP A 4 -22.95 17.60 -3.56
CA ASP A 4 -23.96 17.87 -4.59
C ASP A 4 -24.20 16.61 -5.44
N LEU A 5 -23.13 15.87 -5.75
CA LEU A 5 -23.22 14.58 -6.47
C LEU A 5 -24.04 13.53 -5.70
N ILE A 6 -23.90 13.49 -4.38
CA ILE A 6 -24.67 12.56 -3.53
C ILE A 6 -26.15 13.00 -3.45
N ALA A 7 -26.41 14.31 -3.39
CA ALA A 7 -27.76 14.85 -3.35
C ALA A 7 -28.54 14.61 -4.65
N ASP A 8 -27.84 14.69 -5.80
CA ASP A 8 -28.43 14.50 -7.13
C ASP A 8 -28.53 13.02 -7.55
N THR A 9 -27.93 12.10 -6.79
CA THR A 9 -28.03 10.65 -7.07
C THR A 9 -29.27 10.06 -6.39
N PRO A 10 -30.17 9.39 -7.15
CA PRO A 10 -31.30 8.66 -6.57
C PRO A 10 -30.81 7.67 -5.49
N LYS A 11 -31.45 7.67 -4.32
CA LYS A 11 -30.97 6.90 -3.14
C LYS A 11 -30.88 5.39 -3.40
N ASP A 12 -31.76 4.88 -4.25
CA ASP A 12 -31.82 3.50 -4.73
C ASP A 12 -30.64 3.13 -5.65
N CYS A 13 -29.95 4.11 -6.23
CA CYS A 13 -28.73 3.93 -7.00
C CYS A 13 -27.44 4.05 -6.15
N ILE A 14 -27.54 4.39 -4.86
CA ILE A 14 -26.36 4.53 -3.98
C ILE A 14 -26.08 3.21 -3.27
N SER A 15 -24.99 2.55 -3.66
CA SER A 15 -24.50 1.35 -2.98
C SER A 15 -23.30 1.67 -2.07
N LYS A 16 -23.34 1.14 -0.84
CA LYS A 16 -22.18 1.14 0.06
C LYS A 16 -21.41 -0.16 -0.13
N ALA A 17 -20.30 -0.09 -0.85
CA ALA A 17 -19.37 -1.22 -0.96
C ALA A 17 -18.44 -1.26 0.25
N PHE A 18 -18.56 -2.30 1.07
CA PHE A 18 -17.53 -2.65 2.05
C PHE A 18 -16.48 -3.49 1.36
N LEU A 19 -15.34 -2.88 1.04
CA LEU A 19 -14.21 -3.61 0.45
C LEU A 19 -13.52 -4.43 1.54
N GLU A 20 -13.41 -5.74 1.32
CA GLU A 20 -12.61 -6.61 2.18
C GLU A 20 -11.13 -6.22 2.07
N GLU A 21 -10.49 -6.09 3.23
CA GLU A 21 -9.07 -5.85 3.40
C GLU A 21 -8.38 -7.19 3.70
N LYS A 22 -7.35 -7.56 2.93
CA LYS A 22 -6.67 -8.85 3.11
C LYS A 22 -5.24 -8.84 2.58
N VAL A 23 -4.36 -9.59 3.24
CA VAL A 23 -3.05 -9.99 2.69
C VAL A 23 -3.02 -11.51 2.64
N PHE A 24 -2.76 -12.07 1.46
CA PHE A 24 -2.65 -13.51 1.26
C PHE A 24 -1.26 -14.02 1.66
N GLN A 25 -1.14 -15.29 2.05
CA GLN A 25 0.13 -15.91 2.44
C GLN A 25 0.87 -16.56 1.25
N THR A 26 0.14 -16.96 0.21
CA THR A 26 0.71 -17.63 -0.96
C THR A 26 0.68 -16.68 -2.15
N TRP A 27 1.85 -16.27 -2.63
CA TRP A 27 1.98 -15.27 -3.70
C TRP A 27 2.44 -15.85 -5.03
N TYR A 28 2.90 -17.11 -5.04
CA TYR A 28 3.40 -17.76 -6.24
C TYR A 28 3.20 -19.27 -6.16
N HIS A 29 3.16 -19.89 -7.33
CA HIS A 29 3.18 -21.34 -7.47
C HIS A 29 3.71 -21.72 -8.86
N GLY A 30 4.72 -22.59 -8.90
CA GLY A 30 5.40 -22.97 -10.14
C GLY A 30 5.91 -21.74 -10.88
N ARG A 31 5.44 -21.53 -12.11
CA ARG A 31 5.83 -20.39 -12.97
C ARG A 31 4.84 -19.22 -12.92
N THR A 32 3.94 -19.21 -11.95
CA THR A 32 2.94 -18.13 -11.76
C THR A 32 3.25 -17.35 -10.50
N VAL A 33 3.25 -16.02 -10.60
CA VAL A 33 3.38 -15.09 -9.47
C VAL A 33 2.23 -14.10 -9.50
N LEU A 34 1.75 -13.72 -8.32
CA LEU A 34 0.69 -12.76 -8.08
C LEU A 34 1.29 -11.47 -7.52
N VAL A 35 0.73 -10.33 -7.92
CA VAL A 35 1.20 -8.99 -7.52
C VAL A 35 -0.01 -8.07 -7.30
N GLY A 36 0.18 -7.00 -6.52
CA GLY A 36 -0.88 -6.00 -6.30
C GLY A 36 -2.12 -6.58 -5.61
N ASP A 37 -3.30 -6.12 -6.03
CA ASP A 37 -4.61 -6.51 -5.48
C ASP A 37 -4.89 -8.02 -5.46
N ALA A 38 -4.15 -8.81 -6.26
CA ALA A 38 -4.25 -10.27 -6.25
C ALA A 38 -3.68 -10.93 -4.98
N VAL A 39 -2.75 -10.27 -4.28
CA VAL A 39 -2.07 -10.78 -3.08
C VAL A 39 -2.24 -9.89 -1.86
N HIS A 40 -2.59 -8.62 -2.04
CA HIS A 40 -2.90 -7.72 -0.95
C HIS A 40 -3.91 -6.67 -1.38
N LYS A 41 -4.95 -6.49 -0.56
CA LYS A 41 -5.99 -5.51 -0.76
C LYS A 41 -6.07 -4.63 0.48
N PHE A 42 -5.74 -3.37 0.30
CA PHE A 42 -5.72 -2.38 1.36
C PHE A 42 -7.04 -1.60 1.42
N HIS A 43 -7.22 -0.88 2.53
CA HIS A 43 -8.20 0.18 2.56
C HIS A 43 -7.84 1.24 1.51
N THR A 44 -8.84 1.84 0.87
CA THR A 44 -8.63 2.82 -0.21
C THR A 44 -8.01 4.14 0.26
N VAL A 45 -7.92 4.36 1.58
CA VAL A 45 -7.28 5.54 2.16
C VAL A 45 -5.78 5.50 1.91
N GLY A 46 -5.22 6.62 1.44
CA GLY A 46 -3.77 6.81 1.32
C GLY A 46 -3.12 6.22 0.07
N GLY A 47 -3.89 5.61 -0.83
CA GLY A 47 -3.36 5.10 -2.11
C GLY A 47 -2.42 3.89 -1.97
N PHE A 48 -2.44 3.20 -0.83
CA PHE A 48 -1.51 2.13 -0.51
C PHE A 48 -1.50 0.96 -1.50
N GLY A 49 -2.64 0.63 -2.11
CA GLY A 49 -2.71 -0.43 -3.13
C GLY A 49 -1.82 -0.15 -4.34
N ALA A 50 -1.99 1.01 -4.97
CA ALA A 50 -1.20 1.40 -6.14
C ALA A 50 0.31 1.46 -5.82
N ILE A 51 0.67 2.06 -4.68
CA ILE A 51 2.07 2.16 -4.25
C ILE A 51 2.69 0.78 -4.08
N ASN A 52 2.00 -0.12 -3.37
CA ASN A 52 2.52 -1.47 -3.16
C ASN A 52 2.57 -2.28 -4.46
N ALA A 53 1.62 -2.11 -5.38
CA ALA A 53 1.66 -2.74 -6.68
C ALA A 53 2.89 -2.29 -7.51
N PHE A 54 3.26 -1.01 -7.44
CA PHE A 54 4.50 -0.52 -8.05
C PHE A 54 5.75 -1.09 -7.38
N GLN A 55 5.79 -1.07 -6.04
CA GLN A 55 6.91 -1.65 -5.28
C GLN A 55 7.07 -3.14 -5.58
N ASP A 56 5.97 -3.88 -5.69
CA ASP A 56 5.98 -5.29 -6.06
C ASP A 56 6.59 -5.48 -7.44
N SER A 57 6.15 -4.68 -8.41
CA SER A 57 6.63 -4.76 -9.79
C SER A 57 8.12 -4.51 -9.88
N VAL A 58 8.64 -3.50 -9.15
CA VAL A 58 10.08 -3.20 -9.12
C VAL A 58 10.89 -4.34 -8.49
N ILE A 59 10.46 -4.84 -7.32
CA ILE A 59 11.19 -5.91 -6.65
C ILE A 59 11.14 -7.21 -7.44
N LEU A 60 9.98 -7.55 -8.02
CA LEU A 60 9.86 -8.72 -8.89
C LEU A 60 10.77 -8.59 -10.11
N ALA A 61 10.81 -7.43 -10.76
CA ALA A 61 11.68 -7.19 -11.90
C ALA A 61 13.16 -7.35 -11.54
N ASN A 62 13.59 -6.84 -10.38
CA ASN A 62 14.94 -7.08 -9.81
C ASN A 62 15.23 -8.57 -9.63
N CYS A 63 14.33 -9.31 -8.99
CA CYS A 63 14.53 -10.76 -8.79
C CYS A 63 14.60 -11.53 -10.11
N LEU A 64 13.82 -11.15 -11.13
CA LEU A 64 13.84 -11.78 -12.45
C LEU A 64 15.12 -11.45 -13.23
N TYR A 65 15.61 -10.22 -13.15
CA TYR A 65 16.82 -9.79 -13.85
C TYR A 65 18.08 -10.49 -13.32
N GLU A 66 18.11 -10.82 -12.03
CA GLU A 66 19.22 -11.55 -11.40
C GLU A 66 19.25 -13.06 -11.73
N MET A 67 18.24 -13.58 -12.44
CA MET A 67 18.19 -14.98 -12.81
C MET A 67 19.25 -15.32 -13.86
N LYS A 68 19.92 -16.47 -13.68
CA LYS A 68 20.91 -16.99 -14.64
C LYS A 68 20.29 -17.76 -15.80
N ASP A 69 19.12 -18.36 -15.57
CA ASP A 69 18.37 -19.15 -16.54
C ASP A 69 16.87 -19.10 -16.25
N ALA A 70 16.07 -19.64 -17.17
CA ALA A 70 14.61 -19.73 -17.06
C ALA A 70 14.11 -21.11 -16.58
N SER A 71 14.94 -21.85 -15.84
CA SER A 71 14.55 -23.13 -15.24
C SER A 71 13.45 -22.91 -14.19
N SER A 72 12.65 -23.93 -13.93
CA SER A 72 11.59 -23.87 -12.92
C SER A 72 12.14 -23.59 -11.51
N GLU A 73 13.34 -24.07 -11.21
CA GLU A 73 14.02 -23.83 -9.93
C GLU A 73 14.47 -22.36 -9.80
N SER A 74 15.14 -21.81 -10.82
CA SER A 74 15.53 -20.39 -10.85
C SER A 74 14.33 -19.46 -10.71
N ILE A 75 13.23 -19.76 -11.41
CA ILE A 75 11.99 -18.96 -11.35
C ILE A 75 11.38 -19.02 -9.94
N THR A 76 11.27 -20.22 -9.38
CA THR A 76 10.69 -20.41 -8.04
C THR A 76 11.53 -19.68 -6.99
N SER A 77 12.86 -19.76 -7.09
CA SER A 77 13.78 -19.03 -6.21
C SER A 77 13.65 -17.51 -6.36
N ALA A 78 13.48 -16.98 -7.58
CA ALA A 78 13.23 -15.56 -7.80
C ALA A 78 11.91 -15.10 -7.17
N PHE A 79 10.84 -15.89 -7.29
CA PHE A 79 9.54 -15.59 -6.67
C PHE A 79 9.59 -15.67 -5.14
N GLU A 80 10.33 -16.61 -4.58
CA GLU A 80 10.57 -16.69 -3.13
C GLU A 80 11.30 -15.45 -2.61
N LYS A 81 12.36 -15.01 -3.30
CA LYS A 81 13.09 -13.77 -2.97
C LYS A 81 12.16 -12.56 -2.99
N TYR A 82 11.32 -12.45 -4.02
CA TYR A 82 10.30 -11.40 -4.12
C TYR A 82 9.34 -11.44 -2.91
N TYR A 83 8.81 -12.61 -2.58
CA TYR A 83 7.90 -12.80 -1.44
C TYR A 83 8.54 -12.36 -0.12
N VAL A 84 9.74 -12.86 0.19
CA VAL A 84 10.46 -12.54 1.45
C VAL A 84 10.73 -11.03 1.58
N GLN A 85 11.11 -10.37 0.47
CA GLN A 85 11.38 -8.94 0.46
C GLN A 85 10.12 -8.09 0.67
N ARG A 86 8.96 -8.55 0.18
CA ARG A 86 7.73 -7.74 0.14
C ARG A 86 6.74 -8.05 1.25
N TYR A 87 6.58 -9.31 1.64
CA TYR A 87 5.50 -9.75 2.53
C TYR A 87 5.44 -8.95 3.85
N HIS A 88 6.56 -8.82 4.55
CA HIS A 88 6.62 -8.08 5.82
C HIS A 88 6.31 -6.57 5.66
N ARG A 89 6.71 -5.98 4.53
CA ARG A 89 6.45 -4.55 4.24
C ARG A 89 4.98 -4.33 3.92
N VAL A 90 4.40 -5.21 3.11
CA VAL A 90 2.97 -5.20 2.79
C VAL A 90 2.14 -5.41 4.05
N GLN A 91 2.52 -6.33 4.93
CA GLN A 91 1.85 -6.56 6.21
C GLN A 91 1.91 -5.32 7.12
N ALA A 92 3.07 -4.69 7.25
CA ALA A 92 3.19 -3.45 8.02
C ALA A 92 2.34 -2.30 7.43
N GLN A 93 2.28 -2.19 6.10
CA GLN A 93 1.45 -1.18 5.43
C GLN A 93 -0.05 -1.50 5.58
N PHE A 94 -0.41 -2.78 5.65
CA PHE A 94 -1.77 -3.25 5.86
C PHE A 94 -2.28 -2.82 7.23
N ASP A 95 -1.51 -3.09 8.28
CA ASP A 95 -1.86 -2.69 9.64
C ASP A 95 -2.02 -1.17 9.77
N ARG A 96 -1.14 -0.39 9.09
CA ARG A 96 -1.23 1.07 9.02
C ARG A 96 -2.49 1.54 8.29
N SER A 97 -2.77 0.98 7.12
CA SER A 97 -3.96 1.29 6.32
C SER A 97 -5.23 1.02 7.12
N HIS A 98 -5.30 -0.12 7.80
CA HIS A 98 -6.42 -0.52 8.63
C HIS A 98 -6.62 0.41 9.84
N LEU A 99 -5.53 0.78 10.53
CA LEU A 99 -5.58 1.75 11.64
C LEU A 99 -6.07 3.12 11.16
N LEU A 100 -5.54 3.61 10.04
CA LEU A 100 -5.91 4.90 9.49
C LEU A 100 -7.39 4.91 9.06
N SER A 101 -7.89 3.82 8.48
CA SER A 101 -9.31 3.64 8.16
C SER A 101 -10.20 3.78 9.41
N LYS A 102 -9.83 3.11 10.51
CA LYS A 102 -10.57 3.21 11.79
C LYS A 102 -10.61 4.63 12.32
N ILE A 103 -9.49 5.36 12.25
CA ILE A 103 -9.42 6.75 12.69
C ILE A 103 -10.32 7.64 11.83
N LEU A 104 -10.23 7.55 10.50
CA LEU A 104 -10.93 8.46 9.59
C LEU A 104 -12.41 8.15 9.46
N SER A 105 -12.77 6.87 9.31
CA SER A 105 -14.09 6.44 8.87
C SER A 105 -14.81 5.52 9.86
N GLY A 106 -14.13 5.13 10.94
CA GLY A 106 -14.70 4.30 12.00
C GLY A 106 -15.91 4.94 12.68
N GLN A 107 -16.94 4.12 12.91
CA GLN A 107 -18.25 4.50 13.46
C GLN A 107 -18.43 4.07 14.91
N LYS A 108 -17.54 3.23 15.46
CA LYS A 108 -17.63 2.79 16.86
C LYS A 108 -17.29 3.93 17.82
N LEU A 109 -17.81 3.86 19.05
CA LEU A 109 -17.56 4.89 20.07
C LEU A 109 -16.06 5.12 20.30
N ILE A 110 -15.29 4.02 20.43
CA ILE A 110 -13.84 4.08 20.62
C ILE A 110 -13.11 4.70 19.42
N GLU A 111 -13.57 4.44 18.19
CA GLU A 111 -13.00 5.02 16.96
C GLU A 111 -13.29 6.51 16.86
N ARG A 112 -14.47 6.95 17.30
CA ARG A 112 -14.82 8.38 17.41
C ARG A 112 -13.95 9.10 18.43
N VAL A 113 -13.69 8.48 19.58
CA VAL A 113 -12.78 9.02 20.60
C VAL A 113 -11.35 9.08 20.07
N MET A 114 -10.85 7.99 19.47
CA MET A 114 -9.54 7.96 18.84
C MET A 114 -9.40 9.09 17.81
N ARG A 115 -10.38 9.24 16.91
CA ARG A 115 -10.42 10.33 15.93
C ARG A 115 -10.34 11.71 16.59
N HIS A 116 -11.14 11.96 17.62
CA HIS A 116 -11.13 13.25 18.32
C HIS A 116 -9.77 13.52 18.95
N VAL A 117 -9.17 12.52 19.60
CA VAL A 117 -7.85 12.66 20.23
C VAL A 117 -6.78 12.92 19.17
N THR A 118 -6.77 12.12 18.10
CA THR A 118 -5.84 12.22 17.00
C THR A 118 -5.90 13.61 16.34
N PHE A 119 -7.07 14.10 15.95
CA PHE A 119 -7.15 15.40 15.27
C PHE A 119 -6.97 16.62 16.18
N LYS A 120 -7.25 16.49 17.48
CA LYS A 120 -7.15 17.62 18.42
C LYS A 120 -5.79 17.75 19.07
N TYR A 121 -5.15 16.63 19.40
CA TYR A 121 -3.94 16.63 20.24
C TYR A 121 -2.68 16.16 19.52
N VAL A 122 -2.78 15.46 18.38
CA VAL A 122 -1.57 15.04 17.65
C VAL A 122 -1.02 16.22 16.87
N PRO A 123 0.23 16.65 17.14
CA PRO A 123 0.81 17.78 16.43
C PRO A 123 1.03 17.50 14.95
N ARG A 124 0.91 18.54 14.10
CA ARG A 124 1.11 18.43 12.64
C ARG A 124 2.49 17.88 12.26
N TRP A 125 3.53 18.20 13.02
CA TRP A 125 4.87 17.68 12.75
C TRP A 125 4.94 16.15 12.91
N LEU A 126 4.17 15.57 13.84
CA LEU A 126 4.17 14.13 14.06
C LEU A 126 3.46 13.42 12.91
N PHE A 127 2.33 13.97 12.44
CA PHE A 127 1.68 13.51 11.21
C PHE A 127 2.57 13.64 9.99
N ARG A 128 3.28 14.77 9.83
CA ARG A 128 4.20 15.00 8.70
C ARG A 128 5.32 13.95 8.73
N ARG A 129 5.91 13.69 9.89
CA ARG A 129 6.96 12.68 10.06
C ARG A 129 6.47 11.27 9.75
N ASP A 130 5.28 10.91 10.24
CA ASP A 130 4.69 9.59 9.99
C ASP A 130 4.35 9.38 8.51
N THR A 131 3.84 10.44 7.87
CA THR A 131 3.59 10.46 6.43
C THR A 131 4.89 10.25 5.69
N ILE A 132 5.91 11.08 5.89
CA ILE A 132 7.22 10.97 5.22
C ILE A 132 7.79 9.57 5.37
N LYS A 133 7.80 9.01 6.59
CA LYS A 133 8.28 7.65 6.87
C LYS A 133 7.52 6.57 6.09
N SER A 134 6.23 6.77 5.85
CA SER A 134 5.41 5.85 5.07
C SER A 134 5.75 5.88 3.57
N TRP A 135 6.43 6.93 3.10
CA TRP A 135 6.88 7.12 1.73
C TRP A 135 8.40 6.96 1.53
N GLU A 136 9.17 6.73 2.60
CA GLU A 136 10.63 6.53 2.53
C GLU A 136 11.03 5.30 1.72
N TYR A 137 10.19 4.26 1.70
CA TYR A 137 10.48 3.05 0.94
C TYR A 137 10.06 3.20 -0.53
N CYS A 138 11.05 3.51 -1.37
CA CYS A 138 10.91 3.61 -2.81
C CYS A 138 11.98 2.73 -3.48
N PRO A 139 11.71 1.44 -3.75
CA PRO A 139 12.66 0.57 -4.40
C PRO A 139 12.92 1.06 -5.83
N THR A 140 14.16 0.93 -6.28
CA THR A 140 14.58 1.27 -7.65
C THR A 140 14.87 0.02 -8.45
N ILE A 141 14.76 0.15 -9.77
CA ILE A 141 15.15 -0.91 -10.70
C ILE A 141 16.69 -0.95 -10.72
N ALA A 142 17.27 -2.10 -10.37
CA ALA A 142 18.69 -2.22 -10.06
C ALA A 142 19.63 -1.95 -11.24
N TRP A 143 19.15 -2.18 -12.47
CA TRP A 143 19.93 -1.99 -13.70
C TRP A 143 19.63 -0.66 -14.42
N LEU A 144 18.79 0.21 -13.85
CA LEU A 144 18.55 1.55 -14.37
C LEU A 144 19.37 2.59 -13.60
N PRO A 145 19.74 3.71 -14.23
CA PRO A 145 20.38 4.81 -13.52
C PRO A 145 19.47 5.31 -12.39
N PRO A 146 20.03 5.69 -11.24
CA PRO A 146 19.24 6.16 -10.11
C PRO A 146 18.46 7.42 -10.51
N ALA A 147 17.19 7.48 -10.10
CA ALA A 147 16.38 8.67 -10.29
C ALA A 147 17.04 9.86 -9.58
N LYS A 148 17.07 11.03 -10.24
CA LYS A 148 17.47 12.28 -9.58
C LYS A 148 16.55 12.51 -8.40
N LYS A 149 17.10 12.66 -7.20
CA LYS A 149 16.31 13.10 -6.04
C LYS A 149 15.74 14.47 -6.38
N SER A 150 14.41 14.58 -6.45
CA SER A 150 13.77 15.89 -6.43
C SER A 150 14.08 16.51 -5.07
N GLU A 151 14.72 17.67 -5.06
CA GLU A 151 14.75 18.52 -3.87
C GLU A 151 13.29 18.84 -3.55
N ILE A 152 12.75 18.14 -2.55
CA ILE A 152 11.49 18.53 -1.95
C ILE A 152 11.84 19.84 -1.24
N ALA A 153 11.43 20.97 -1.83
CA ALA A 153 11.51 22.25 -1.17
C ALA A 153 10.88 22.08 0.22
N ASP A 154 11.69 22.29 1.26
CA ASP A 154 11.24 22.40 2.63
C ASP A 154 10.43 23.71 2.70
N ASP A 155 9.19 23.67 2.22
CA ASP A 155 8.26 24.78 2.37
C ASP A 155 7.87 24.87 3.85
N SER A 156 8.46 25.89 4.46
CA SER A 156 8.10 26.66 5.67
C SER A 156 6.76 26.32 6.34
#